data_AF-A0A257ES32-F1
#
_entry.id   AF-A0A257ES32-F1
#
_cell.length_a   1.000
_cell.length_b   1.000
_cell.length_c   1.000
_cell.angle_alpha   90.00
_cell.angle_beta   90.00
_cell.angle_gamma   90.00
#
_symmetry.space_group_name_H-M   'P 1'
#
loop_
_entity.id
_entity.type
_entity.pdbx_description
1 polymer ?
#
loop_
_entity_poly.entity_id
_entity_poly.type
_entity_poly.pdbx_seq_one_letter_code
_entity_poly.pdbx_strand_id
1 'polypeptide(L)'
;MAPDARWKKHFVAQRVFGESPLFTDVDGDGLPDVITGKRRWAHGPTGDAEPNGTPYISAFLLRRAADKSVSYVPRRLDDQGGIGTQLVTADINAESLPKLKDPLMALRKASKQVSDVVSAQTALATGEVDIVVGGGEWLTAVLAADNPNLDWTIPKQGGLRWAQSIGVVAGSTQPDLALEFVKYIVSPEGQARLATASCYWGMPANAKAGDALSAEAKAVLRWDQQPDFLTRAQLYPIPDAATDTAMQDMWTEMLNQ
;
A
#
# COMPACT_ATOMS: atom_id res chain seq x y z
N MET A 1 -12.69 -40.61 15.17
CA MET A 1 -12.19 -40.17 13.86
C MET A 1 -10.68 -40.38 13.84
N ALA A 2 -10.12 -40.99 12.79
CA ALA A 2 -8.68 -41.05 12.64
C ALA A 2 -8.11 -39.61 12.52
N PRO A 3 -6.95 -39.30 13.12
CA PRO A 3 -6.32 -38.00 12.92
C PRO A 3 -6.07 -37.80 11.43
N ASP A 4 -6.44 -36.62 10.94
CA ASP A 4 -6.39 -36.24 9.52
C ASP A 4 -4.92 -36.20 9.05
N ALA A 5 -4.41 -37.35 8.61
CA ALA A 5 -3.01 -37.60 8.28
C ALA A 5 -2.52 -36.88 7.00
N ARG A 6 -3.32 -35.96 6.45
CA ARG A 6 -3.02 -35.24 5.21
C ARG A 6 -2.17 -33.99 5.43
N TRP A 7 -2.09 -33.45 6.65
CA TRP A 7 -1.43 -32.16 6.92
C TRP A 7 -0.46 -32.21 8.10
N LYS A 8 0.83 -31.98 7.83
CA LYS A 8 1.87 -31.81 8.87
C LYS A 8 1.76 -30.40 9.44
N LYS A 9 1.43 -30.28 10.73
CA LYS A 9 1.36 -28.99 11.43
C LYS A 9 2.77 -28.56 11.86
N HIS A 10 3.07 -27.28 11.68
CA HIS A 10 4.31 -26.66 12.13
C HIS A 10 3.97 -25.55 13.12
N PHE A 11 4.60 -25.57 14.29
CA PHE A 11 4.46 -24.50 15.26
C PHE A 11 5.32 -23.30 14.83
N VAL A 12 4.72 -22.11 14.83
CA VAL A 12 5.36 -20.88 14.32
C VAL A 12 5.53 -19.83 15.41
N ALA A 13 4.49 -19.60 16.23
CA ALA A 13 4.54 -18.65 17.33
C ALA A 13 3.51 -19.01 18.40
N GLN A 14 3.76 -18.63 19.66
CA GLN A 14 2.80 -18.82 20.76
C GLN A 14 1.62 -17.86 20.66
N ARG A 15 1.82 -16.67 20.07
CA ARG A 15 0.80 -15.62 20.04
C ARG A 15 1.00 -14.69 18.85
N VAL A 16 -0.07 -14.47 18.11
CA VAL A 16 -0.24 -13.45 17.05
C VAL A 16 -1.70 -12.97 17.13
N PHE A 17 -1.99 -11.74 16.72
CA PHE A 17 -3.33 -11.14 16.78
C PHE A 17 -3.84 -10.71 15.40
N GLY A 18 -3.28 -11.30 14.34
CA GLY A 18 -3.76 -11.12 12.98
C GLY A 18 -4.78 -12.17 12.59
N GLU A 19 -6.03 -11.75 12.37
CA GLU A 19 -7.12 -12.61 11.93
C GLU A 19 -7.03 -12.98 10.44
N SER A 20 -6.08 -12.38 9.72
CA SER A 20 -5.82 -12.63 8.29
C SER A 20 -4.34 -12.44 7.98
N PRO A 21 -3.48 -13.43 8.27
CA PRO A 21 -2.06 -13.35 7.91
C PRO A 21 -1.89 -13.19 6.39
N LEU A 22 -0.89 -12.39 6.01
CA LEU A 22 -0.45 -12.30 4.63
C LEU A 22 0.58 -13.40 4.37
N PHE A 23 0.54 -13.98 3.16
CA PHE A 23 1.46 -14.99 2.69
C PHE A 23 2.14 -14.46 1.42
N THR A 24 3.42 -14.15 1.50
CA THR A 24 4.22 -13.63 0.38
C THR A 24 5.70 -13.90 0.65
N ASP A 25 6.49 -14.05 -0.40
CA ASP A 25 7.95 -14.13 -0.28
C ASP A 25 8.50 -12.74 0.07
N VAL A 26 9.07 -12.60 1.26
CA VAL A 26 9.53 -11.29 1.80
C VAL A 26 11.00 -11.06 1.49
N ASP A 27 11.79 -12.12 1.39
CA ASP A 27 13.24 -12.03 1.23
C ASP A 27 13.78 -12.55 -0.12
N GLY A 28 12.88 -12.94 -1.01
CA GLY A 28 13.20 -13.33 -2.38
C GLY A 28 13.77 -14.74 -2.50
N ASP A 29 13.59 -15.61 -1.50
CA ASP A 29 14.09 -16.99 -1.52
C ASP A 29 13.18 -17.97 -2.31
N GLY A 30 12.06 -17.48 -2.84
CA GLY A 30 11.07 -18.23 -3.59
C GLY A 30 10.09 -19.00 -2.71
N LEU A 31 10.14 -18.85 -1.38
CA LEU A 31 9.21 -19.47 -0.44
C LEU A 31 8.25 -18.43 0.15
N PRO A 32 6.94 -18.72 0.24
CA PRO A 32 6.00 -17.79 0.84
C PRO A 32 6.16 -17.74 2.36
N ASP A 33 6.47 -16.55 2.88
CA ASP A 33 6.57 -16.25 4.30
C ASP A 33 5.24 -15.81 4.89
N VAL A 34 5.10 -15.89 6.22
CA VAL A 34 3.89 -15.45 6.92
C VAL A 34 4.11 -14.08 7.53
N ILE A 35 3.38 -13.07 7.09
CA ILE A 35 3.38 -11.75 7.71
C ILE A 35 2.12 -11.62 8.58
N THR A 36 2.34 -11.35 9.86
CA THR A 36 1.26 -11.11 10.83
C THR A 36 1.79 -10.23 11.96
N GLY A 37 1.02 -10.02 13.02
CA GLY A 37 1.41 -9.07 14.04
C GLY A 37 0.47 -8.99 15.22
N LYS A 38 0.68 -7.95 16.02
CA LYS A 38 -0.16 -7.52 17.13
C LYS A 38 -0.57 -6.07 16.93
N ARG A 39 -1.85 -5.77 17.16
CA ARG A 39 -2.29 -4.40 17.44
C ARG A 39 -2.75 -4.29 18.89
N ARG A 40 -2.89 -3.06 19.38
CA ARG A 40 -3.60 -2.80 20.63
C ARG A 40 -5.10 -3.06 20.43
N TRP A 41 -5.73 -3.62 21.46
CA TRP A 41 -7.18 -3.84 21.53
C TRP A 41 -7.74 -4.64 20.36
N ALA A 42 -7.02 -5.68 19.92
CA ALA A 42 -7.45 -6.59 18.86
C ALA A 42 -8.90 -7.07 19.11
N HIS A 43 -9.20 -7.44 20.36
CA HIS A 43 -10.54 -7.80 20.81
C HIS A 43 -11.12 -6.79 21.81
N GLY A 44 -10.83 -5.48 21.62
CA GLY A 44 -11.26 -4.42 22.52
C GLY A 44 -10.36 -4.24 23.76
N PRO A 45 -10.68 -3.26 24.65
CA PRO A 45 -9.79 -2.85 25.73
C PRO A 45 -9.59 -3.90 26.83
N THR A 46 -10.47 -4.91 26.90
CA THR A 46 -10.45 -5.96 27.92
C THR A 46 -10.46 -7.38 27.36
N GLY A 47 -10.65 -7.55 26.04
CA GLY A 47 -10.75 -8.88 25.42
C GLY A 47 -9.42 -9.55 25.12
N ASP A 48 -8.33 -8.79 25.08
CA ASP A 48 -6.98 -9.33 24.91
C ASP A 48 -6.34 -9.65 26.27
N ALA A 49 -5.46 -10.67 26.32
CA ALA A 49 -4.64 -10.94 27.50
C ALA A 49 -3.66 -9.80 27.83
N GLU A 50 -3.25 -9.03 26.82
CA GLU A 50 -2.34 -7.88 26.95
C GLU A 50 -2.79 -6.76 26.01
N PRO A 51 -3.93 -6.10 26.31
CA PRO A 51 -4.59 -5.16 25.40
C PRO A 51 -3.73 -3.93 25.09
N ASN A 52 -2.85 -3.55 26.01
CA ASN A 52 -1.92 -2.43 25.90
C ASN A 52 -0.47 -2.84 25.57
N GLY A 53 -0.22 -4.14 25.36
CA GLY A 53 1.13 -4.61 25.03
C GLY A 53 1.62 -4.04 23.69
N THR A 54 2.94 -3.95 23.53
CA THR A 54 3.59 -3.39 22.34
C THR A 54 3.01 -3.98 21.05
N PRO A 55 2.43 -3.16 20.15
CA PRO A 55 2.01 -3.64 18.84
C PRO A 55 3.25 -4.07 18.05
N TYR A 56 3.08 -4.93 17.05
CA TYR A 56 4.19 -5.30 16.20
C TYR A 56 3.73 -5.87 14.87
N ILE A 57 4.59 -5.77 13.86
CA ILE A 57 4.50 -6.53 12.63
C ILE A 57 5.70 -7.46 12.57
N SER A 58 5.50 -8.71 12.21
CA SER A 58 6.57 -9.70 12.07
C SER A 58 6.35 -10.57 10.84
N ALA A 59 7.43 -10.82 10.11
CA ALA A 59 7.51 -11.86 9.11
C ALA A 59 8.05 -13.13 9.76
N PHE A 60 7.47 -14.27 9.44
CA PHE A 60 7.98 -15.59 9.79
C PHE A 60 8.51 -16.22 8.52
N LEU A 61 9.83 -16.11 8.34
CA LEU A 61 10.50 -16.50 7.11
C LEU A 61 10.56 -18.02 7.00
N LEU A 62 9.97 -18.58 5.95
CA LEU A 62 9.90 -20.01 5.72
C LEU A 62 11.26 -20.50 5.22
N ARG A 63 11.88 -21.42 5.97
CA ARG A 63 13.10 -22.11 5.54
C ARG A 63 12.82 -23.59 5.35
N ARG A 64 13.32 -24.11 4.22
CA ARG A 64 13.30 -25.55 3.91
C ARG A 64 14.72 -26.06 3.72
N ALA A 65 15.14 -27.01 4.55
CA ALA A 65 16.44 -27.64 4.39
C ALA A 65 16.41 -28.76 3.33
N ALA A 66 17.59 -29.25 2.94
CA ALA A 66 17.74 -30.32 1.94
C ALA A 66 17.03 -31.63 2.33
N ASP A 67 16.91 -31.90 3.63
CA ASP A 67 16.16 -33.04 4.17
C ASP A 67 14.63 -32.82 4.21
N LYS A 68 14.16 -31.71 3.64
CA LYS A 68 12.77 -31.25 3.60
C LYS A 68 12.21 -30.84 4.97
N SER A 69 13.03 -30.72 6.01
CA SER A 69 12.61 -30.09 7.27
C SER A 69 12.22 -28.63 7.02
N VAL A 70 11.26 -28.15 7.82
CA VAL A 70 10.67 -26.82 7.70
C VAL A 70 10.84 -26.09 9.03
N SER A 71 11.37 -24.88 8.97
CA SER A 71 11.48 -23.96 10.10
C SER A 71 11.00 -22.57 9.71
N TYR A 72 10.53 -21.80 10.70
CA TYR A 72 10.17 -20.40 10.50
C TYR A 72 11.13 -19.53 11.31
N VAL A 73 11.79 -18.58 10.63
CA VAL A 73 12.70 -17.62 11.28
C VAL A 73 11.93 -16.33 11.52
N PRO A 74 11.63 -15.96 12.77
CA PRO A 74 10.93 -14.72 13.06
C PRO A 74 11.82 -13.51 12.77
N ARG A 75 11.31 -12.59 11.98
CA ARG A 75 11.85 -11.24 11.80
C ARG A 75 10.82 -10.23 12.28
N ARG A 76 11.20 -9.48 13.32
CA ARG A 76 10.44 -8.31 13.74
C ARG A 76 10.66 -7.24 12.68
N LEU A 77 9.58 -6.86 11.99
CA LEU A 77 9.61 -5.81 10.97
C LEU A 77 9.41 -4.44 11.61
N ASP A 78 8.50 -4.38 12.58
CA ASP A 78 8.18 -3.14 13.30
C ASP A 78 7.57 -3.47 14.67
N ASP A 79 7.77 -2.60 15.67
CA ASP A 79 7.22 -2.72 17.03
C ASP A 79 6.40 -1.48 17.46
N GLN A 80 6.11 -0.58 16.53
CA GLN A 80 5.21 0.56 16.74
C GLN A 80 3.92 0.46 15.92
N GLY A 81 3.94 -0.24 14.79
CA GLY A 81 2.82 -0.48 13.90
C GLY A 81 1.99 -1.71 14.30
N GLY A 82 0.66 -1.58 14.14
CA GLY A 82 -0.31 -2.65 14.32
C GLY A 82 -1.10 -2.94 13.05
N ILE A 83 -1.62 -4.15 12.94
CA ILE A 83 -2.44 -4.59 11.79
C ILE A 83 -3.93 -4.37 12.04
N GLY A 84 -4.67 -3.79 11.07
CA GLY A 84 -6.13 -3.94 10.98
C GLY A 84 -7.03 -2.90 11.66
N THR A 85 -6.77 -1.59 11.49
CA THR A 85 -7.80 -0.56 11.73
C THR A 85 -8.61 -0.36 10.45
N GLN A 86 -9.39 -1.38 10.06
CA GLN A 86 -10.21 -1.29 8.86
C GLN A 86 -11.31 -0.23 9.05
N LEU A 87 -11.06 0.96 8.51
CA LEU A 87 -12.10 1.93 8.20
C LEU A 87 -12.19 1.99 6.68
N VAL A 88 -13.39 1.78 6.13
CA VAL A 88 -13.64 2.03 4.72
C VAL A 88 -13.64 3.54 4.53
N THR A 89 -12.95 4.06 3.52
CA THR A 89 -12.78 5.50 3.31
C THR A 89 -14.11 6.24 3.17
N ALA A 90 -15.13 5.60 2.59
CA ALA A 90 -16.49 6.12 2.49
C ALA A 90 -17.15 6.37 3.86
N ASP A 91 -16.70 5.69 4.91
CA ASP A 91 -17.22 5.82 6.28
C ASP A 91 -16.44 6.85 7.11
N ILE A 92 -15.48 7.58 6.51
CA ILE A 92 -14.76 8.65 7.19
C ILE A 92 -15.71 9.85 7.39
N ASN A 93 -15.98 10.16 8.64
CA ASN A 93 -16.83 11.26 9.07
C ASN A 93 -16.40 11.72 10.48
N ALA A 94 -17.10 12.73 11.04
CA ALA A 94 -16.79 13.27 12.36
C ALA A 94 -16.77 12.23 13.50
N GLU A 95 -17.57 11.16 13.42
CA GLU A 95 -17.62 10.11 14.44
C GLU A 95 -16.51 9.06 14.29
N SER A 96 -16.14 8.75 13.05
CA SER A 96 -15.14 7.71 12.76
C SER A 96 -13.71 8.26 12.75
N LEU A 97 -13.51 9.53 12.40
CA LEU A 97 -12.21 10.18 12.28
C LEU A 97 -11.35 10.07 13.56
N PRO A 98 -11.86 10.29 14.79
CA PRO A 98 -11.05 10.13 16.01
C PRO A 98 -10.41 8.75 16.16
N LYS A 99 -10.98 7.70 15.55
CA LYS A 99 -10.42 6.33 15.58
C LYS A 99 -9.10 6.20 14.81
N LEU A 100 -8.80 7.14 13.91
CA LEU A 100 -7.57 7.16 13.11
C LEU A 100 -6.40 7.84 13.83
N LYS A 101 -6.66 8.60 14.90
CA LYS A 101 -5.63 9.41 15.57
C LYS A 101 -4.50 8.55 16.14
N ASP A 102 -4.82 7.62 17.04
CA ASP A 102 -3.78 6.78 17.68
C ASP A 102 -2.96 5.97 16.65
N PRO A 103 -3.57 5.32 15.64
CA PRO A 103 -2.83 4.66 14.56
C PRO A 103 -1.92 5.61 13.76
N LEU A 104 -2.40 6.81 13.43
CA LEU A 104 -1.63 7.79 12.67
C LEU A 104 -0.42 8.28 13.45
N MET A 105 -0.57 8.56 14.75
CA MET A 105 0.54 8.99 15.61
C MET A 105 1.56 7.85 15.83
N ALA A 106 1.08 6.62 15.99
CA ALA A 106 1.95 5.45 16.06
C ALA A 106 2.75 5.25 14.78
N LEU A 107 2.12 5.41 13.61
CA LEU A 107 2.80 5.36 12.31
C LEU A 107 3.88 6.44 12.21
N ARG A 108 3.56 7.69 12.57
CA ARG A 108 4.55 8.79 12.55
C ARG A 108 5.76 8.51 13.42
N LYS A 109 5.55 7.97 14.62
CA LYS A 109 6.63 7.59 15.54
C LYS A 109 7.50 6.46 14.98
N ALA A 110 6.90 5.54 14.22
CA ALA A 110 7.62 4.48 13.52
C ALA A 110 8.37 5.00 12.28
N SER A 111 7.86 6.06 11.64
CA SER A 111 8.40 6.61 10.41
C SER A 111 9.71 7.36 10.63
N LYS A 112 10.74 6.94 9.89
CA LYS A 112 12.01 7.66 9.76
C LYS A 112 11.79 9.10 9.28
N GLN A 113 10.88 9.28 8.32
CA GLN A 113 10.55 10.58 7.74
C GLN A 113 9.11 10.59 7.21
N VAL A 114 8.55 11.79 7.10
CA VAL A 114 7.37 12.10 6.29
C VAL A 114 7.85 13.10 5.24
N SER A 115 7.79 12.72 3.97
CA SER A 115 8.47 13.45 2.90
C SER A 115 7.62 13.52 1.63
N ASP A 116 8.01 14.39 0.71
CA ASP A 116 7.51 14.36 -0.66
C ASP A 116 8.03 13.13 -1.42
N VAL A 117 7.53 12.93 -2.64
CA VAL A 117 7.81 11.76 -3.46
C VAL A 117 9.28 11.67 -3.87
N VAL A 118 9.92 12.78 -4.24
CA VAL A 118 11.32 12.74 -4.69
C VAL A 118 12.24 12.35 -3.54
N SER A 119 11.97 12.91 -2.36
CA SER A 119 12.67 12.56 -1.12
C SER A 119 12.45 11.09 -0.74
N ALA A 120 11.21 10.58 -0.86
CA ALA A 120 10.90 9.18 -0.58
C ALA A 120 11.56 8.21 -1.58
N GLN A 121 11.60 8.56 -2.87
CA GLN A 121 12.32 7.79 -3.90
C GLN A 121 13.81 7.74 -3.62
N THR A 122 14.40 8.87 -3.22
CA THR A 122 15.82 8.95 -2.85
C THR A 122 16.12 8.06 -1.64
N ALA A 123 15.27 8.10 -0.62
CA ALA A 123 15.41 7.28 0.58
C ALA A 123 15.32 5.77 0.26
N LEU A 124 14.39 5.37 -0.63
CA LEU A 124 14.30 3.99 -1.12
C LEU A 124 15.54 3.59 -1.94
N ALA A 125 15.95 4.42 -2.88
CA ALA A 125 17.07 4.13 -3.77
C ALA A 125 18.41 4.02 -3.03
N THR A 126 18.60 4.80 -1.96
CA THR A 126 19.81 4.79 -1.13
C THR A 126 19.78 3.74 -0.01
N GLY A 127 18.64 3.08 0.21
CA GLY A 127 18.45 2.15 1.33
C GLY A 127 18.36 2.84 2.70
N GLU A 128 18.06 4.15 2.75
CA GLU A 128 17.76 4.84 4.00
C GLU A 128 16.47 4.33 4.63
N VAL A 129 15.51 3.91 3.80
CA VAL A 129 14.28 3.24 4.23
C VAL A 129 14.02 2.00 3.37
N ASP A 130 13.50 0.94 4.00
CA ASP A 130 13.11 -0.28 3.31
C ASP A 130 11.64 -0.26 2.83
N ILE A 131 10.80 0.57 3.47
CA ILE A 131 9.35 0.61 3.23
C ILE A 131 8.88 2.06 3.16
N VAL A 132 8.04 2.36 2.15
CA VAL A 132 7.26 3.60 2.09
C VAL A 132 5.78 3.26 2.12
N VAL A 133 5.03 3.92 3.02
CA VAL A 133 3.58 3.82 3.10
C VAL A 133 2.97 4.97 2.30
N GLY A 134 2.51 4.68 1.10
CA GLY A 134 1.96 5.66 0.16
C GLY A 134 2.66 5.62 -1.20
N GLY A 135 2.18 6.41 -2.16
CA GLY A 135 2.81 6.59 -3.47
C GLY A 135 2.66 5.44 -4.48
N GLY A 136 2.58 4.18 -4.02
CA GLY A 136 2.25 3.03 -4.87
C GLY A 136 3.14 2.86 -6.09
N GLU A 137 2.52 2.65 -7.25
CA GLU A 137 3.21 2.45 -8.54
C GLU A 137 4.16 3.60 -8.90
N TRP A 138 3.81 4.84 -8.56
CA TRP A 138 4.61 6.01 -8.93
C TRP A 138 5.97 6.03 -8.23
N LEU A 139 6.05 5.62 -6.96
CA LEU A 139 7.32 5.62 -6.22
C LEU A 139 8.30 4.57 -6.74
N THR A 140 7.79 3.44 -7.22
CA THR A 140 8.61 2.27 -7.55
C THR A 140 8.90 2.17 -9.04
N ALA A 141 7.98 2.57 -9.91
CA ALA A 141 8.12 2.42 -11.36
C ALA A 141 9.30 3.22 -11.93
N VAL A 142 9.55 4.44 -11.43
CA VAL A 142 10.69 5.25 -11.89
C VAL A 142 12.05 4.69 -11.45
N LEU A 143 12.05 3.85 -10.39
CA LEU A 143 13.25 3.21 -9.86
C LEU A 143 13.43 1.78 -10.39
N ALA A 144 12.47 1.25 -11.16
CA ALA A 144 12.43 -0.16 -11.54
C ALA A 144 13.64 -0.62 -12.36
N ALA A 145 14.23 0.27 -13.16
CA ALA A 145 15.44 -0.02 -13.93
C ALA A 145 16.69 -0.12 -13.05
N ASP A 146 16.79 0.73 -12.02
CA ASP A 146 17.97 0.85 -11.16
C ASP A 146 17.90 -0.09 -9.95
N ASN A 147 16.68 -0.44 -9.49
CA ASN A 147 16.44 -1.33 -8.37
C ASN A 147 15.29 -2.30 -8.67
N PRO A 148 15.56 -3.42 -9.38
CA PRO A 148 14.56 -4.38 -9.82
C PRO A 148 13.91 -5.17 -8.68
N ASN A 149 14.46 -5.09 -7.46
CA ASN A 149 13.91 -5.77 -6.29
C ASN A 149 12.82 -4.93 -5.58
N LEU A 150 12.60 -3.67 -5.98
CA LEU A 150 11.54 -2.86 -5.39
C LEU A 150 10.17 -3.37 -5.80
N ASP A 151 9.28 -3.47 -4.81
CA ASP A 151 7.91 -3.94 -4.97
C ASP A 151 6.93 -2.90 -4.39
N TRP A 152 5.69 -2.93 -4.86
CA TRP A 152 4.58 -2.18 -4.28
C TRP A 152 3.30 -3.00 -4.31
N THR A 153 2.45 -2.87 -3.29
CA THR A 153 1.17 -3.58 -3.26
C THR A 153 0.09 -2.76 -2.60
N ILE A 154 -1.16 -3.10 -2.89
CA ILE A 154 -2.32 -2.65 -2.12
C ILE A 154 -2.61 -3.73 -1.06
N PRO A 155 -2.52 -3.41 0.25
CA PRO A 155 -2.83 -4.35 1.31
C PRO A 155 -4.22 -4.98 1.15
N LYS A 156 -4.42 -6.20 1.68
CA LYS A 156 -5.73 -6.90 1.63
C LYS A 156 -6.88 -6.11 2.26
N GLN A 157 -6.56 -5.24 3.21
CA GLN A 157 -7.48 -4.33 3.89
C GLN A 157 -7.93 -3.17 2.98
N GLY A 158 -7.21 -2.96 1.89
CA GLY A 158 -7.44 -1.92 0.90
C GLY A 158 -6.42 -0.79 0.94
N GLY A 159 -6.50 0.07 -0.05
CA GLY A 159 -5.66 1.25 -0.18
C GLY A 159 -6.31 2.30 -1.06
N LEU A 160 -5.89 3.55 -0.88
CA LEU A 160 -6.47 4.67 -1.62
C LEU A 160 -6.12 4.57 -3.11
N ARG A 161 -7.15 4.63 -3.95
CA ARG A 161 -7.05 4.92 -5.37
C ARG A 161 -7.53 6.33 -5.63
N TRP A 162 -6.73 7.06 -6.38
CA TRP A 162 -7.04 8.38 -6.89
C TRP A 162 -6.94 8.35 -8.41
N ALA A 163 -7.56 9.32 -9.07
CA ALA A 163 -7.49 9.48 -10.51
C ALA A 163 -7.28 10.97 -10.82
N GLN A 164 -6.47 11.26 -11.84
CA GLN A 164 -6.33 12.61 -12.37
C GLN A 164 -7.15 12.74 -13.63
N SER A 165 -7.92 13.81 -13.70
CA SER A 165 -8.70 14.17 -14.86
C SER A 165 -8.19 15.46 -15.45
N ILE A 166 -8.11 15.53 -16.77
CA ILE A 166 -7.88 16.78 -17.49
C ILE A 166 -9.18 17.58 -17.57
N GLY A 167 -9.10 18.89 -17.35
CA GLY A 167 -10.23 19.81 -17.44
C GLY A 167 -9.88 21.03 -18.28
N VAL A 168 -10.88 21.59 -18.97
CA VAL A 168 -10.77 22.87 -19.68
C VAL A 168 -11.39 23.96 -18.81
N VAL A 169 -10.59 24.96 -18.44
CA VAL A 169 -11.03 26.06 -17.58
C VAL A 169 -12.02 26.95 -18.34
N ALA A 170 -13.09 27.37 -17.65
CA ALA A 170 -14.05 28.32 -18.20
C ALA A 170 -13.35 29.63 -18.58
N GLY A 171 -13.64 30.15 -19.78
CA GLY A 171 -12.99 31.35 -20.30
C GLY A 171 -11.66 31.12 -21.02
N SER A 172 -11.30 29.86 -21.33
CA SER A 172 -10.18 29.57 -22.24
C SER A 172 -10.30 30.36 -23.54
N THR A 173 -9.23 31.04 -23.94
CA THR A 173 -9.15 31.79 -25.21
C THR A 173 -8.97 30.89 -26.43
N GLN A 174 -8.73 29.58 -26.21
CA GLN A 174 -8.53 28.58 -27.26
C GLN A 174 -9.32 27.29 -26.95
N PRO A 175 -10.66 27.34 -26.88
CA PRO A 175 -11.48 26.21 -26.44
C PRO A 175 -11.40 25.01 -27.40
N ASP A 176 -11.34 25.24 -28.71
CA ASP A 176 -11.26 24.16 -29.70
C ASP A 176 -9.91 23.44 -29.64
N LEU A 177 -8.80 24.19 -29.50
CA LEU A 177 -7.47 23.58 -29.35
C LEU A 177 -7.35 22.82 -28.03
N ALA A 178 -7.91 23.37 -26.94
CA ALA A 178 -7.96 22.67 -25.66
C ALA A 178 -8.73 21.34 -25.79
N LEU A 179 -9.84 21.33 -26.54
CA LEU A 179 -10.60 20.12 -26.80
C LEU A 179 -9.81 19.10 -27.63
N GLU A 180 -9.10 19.52 -28.68
CA GLU A 180 -8.22 18.62 -29.45
C GLU A 180 -7.09 18.04 -28.58
N PHE A 181 -6.51 18.85 -27.69
CA PHE A 181 -5.52 18.36 -26.73
C PHE A 181 -6.11 17.33 -25.77
N VAL A 182 -7.32 17.58 -25.23
CA VAL A 182 -8.03 16.61 -24.38
C VAL A 182 -8.26 15.30 -25.15
N LYS A 183 -8.75 15.36 -26.39
CA LYS A 183 -8.96 14.17 -27.24
C LYS A 183 -7.68 13.36 -27.40
N TYR A 184 -6.56 14.02 -27.66
CA TYR A 184 -5.25 13.36 -27.75
C TYR A 184 -4.85 12.72 -26.42
N ILE A 185 -4.93 13.46 -25.31
CA ILE A 185 -4.50 13.01 -23.98
C ILE A 185 -5.30 11.78 -23.49
N VAL A 186 -6.59 11.68 -23.84
CA VAL A 186 -7.44 10.53 -23.47
C VAL A 186 -7.42 9.39 -24.49
N SER A 187 -6.78 9.59 -25.65
CA SER A 187 -6.62 8.55 -26.68
C SER A 187 -5.74 7.40 -26.18
N PRO A 188 -5.78 6.21 -26.82
CA PRO A 188 -4.88 5.11 -26.46
C PRO A 188 -3.40 5.49 -26.51
N GLU A 189 -2.98 6.21 -27.55
CA GLU A 189 -1.59 6.65 -27.74
C GLU A 189 -1.18 7.69 -26.69
N GLY A 190 -2.02 8.69 -26.46
CA GLY A 190 -1.75 9.73 -25.45
C GLY A 190 -1.66 9.16 -24.04
N GLN A 191 -2.58 8.26 -23.67
CA GLN A 191 -2.56 7.57 -22.38
C GLN A 191 -1.35 6.65 -22.23
N ALA A 192 -0.97 5.89 -23.26
CA ALA A 192 0.23 5.05 -23.21
C ALA A 192 1.49 5.90 -23.01
N ARG A 193 1.59 7.05 -23.71
CA ARG A 193 2.71 7.98 -23.57
C ARG A 193 2.79 8.63 -22.19
N LEU A 194 1.64 8.99 -21.60
CA LEU A 194 1.59 9.53 -20.25
C LEU A 194 1.90 8.48 -19.18
N ALA A 195 1.45 7.24 -19.38
CA ALA A 195 1.65 6.14 -18.43
C ALA A 195 3.12 5.79 -18.19
N THR A 196 4.00 6.14 -19.13
CA THR A 196 5.44 5.85 -19.10
C THR A 196 6.29 7.12 -19.27
N ALA A 197 5.77 8.28 -18.87
CA ALA A 197 6.52 9.53 -18.97
C ALA A 197 7.70 9.52 -18.00
N SER A 198 8.81 10.15 -18.37
CA SER A 198 10.04 10.13 -17.55
C SER A 198 9.86 10.75 -16.16
N CYS A 199 8.91 11.68 -16.00
CA CYS A 199 8.60 12.32 -14.73
C CYS A 199 7.52 11.62 -13.92
N TYR A 200 6.77 10.69 -14.53
CA TYR A 200 5.61 10.06 -13.90
C TYR A 200 5.22 8.77 -14.62
N TRP A 201 5.10 7.71 -13.84
CA TRP A 201 4.51 6.46 -14.29
C TRP A 201 3.18 6.25 -13.57
N GLY A 202 2.16 5.83 -14.29
CA GLY A 202 0.86 5.54 -13.71
C GLY A 202 -0.03 4.72 -14.64
N MET A 203 -0.90 3.92 -14.05
CA MET A 203 -1.82 3.06 -14.80
C MET A 203 -2.81 3.92 -15.62
N PRO A 204 -2.84 3.78 -16.96
CA PRO A 204 -3.76 4.57 -17.77
C PRO A 204 -5.21 4.16 -17.53
N ALA A 205 -6.11 5.14 -17.52
CA ALA A 205 -7.55 4.89 -17.38
C ALA A 205 -8.16 4.26 -18.65
N ASN A 206 -7.53 4.47 -19.81
CA ASN A 206 -7.97 3.90 -21.08
C ASN A 206 -7.35 2.51 -21.27
N ALA A 207 -8.14 1.45 -21.12
CA ALA A 207 -7.68 0.07 -21.28
C ALA A 207 -7.03 -0.21 -22.65
N LYS A 208 -7.41 0.52 -23.71
CA LYS A 208 -6.81 0.39 -25.04
C LYS A 208 -5.39 0.95 -25.13
N ALA A 209 -4.95 1.75 -24.15
CA ALA A 209 -3.56 2.19 -24.06
C ALA A 209 -2.60 0.99 -23.97
N GLY A 210 -3.07 -0.13 -23.42
CA GLY A 210 -2.34 -1.39 -23.41
C GLY A 210 -1.87 -1.83 -24.80
N ASP A 211 -2.60 -1.54 -25.88
CA ASP A 211 -2.19 -1.93 -27.23
C ASP A 211 -0.94 -1.17 -27.71
N ALA A 212 -0.67 0.00 -27.13
CA ALA A 212 0.47 0.85 -27.46
C ALA A 212 1.64 0.73 -26.44
N LEU A 213 1.46 0.00 -25.33
CA LEU A 213 2.49 -0.21 -24.32
C LEU A 213 3.36 -1.42 -24.65
N SER A 214 4.67 -1.30 -24.43
CA SER A 214 5.61 -2.42 -24.54
C SER A 214 5.37 -3.47 -23.45
N ALA A 215 5.93 -4.67 -23.63
CA ALA A 215 5.83 -5.74 -22.64
C ALA A 215 6.50 -5.34 -21.31
N GLU A 216 7.64 -4.66 -21.40
CA GLU A 216 8.41 -4.16 -20.26
C GLU A 216 7.62 -3.09 -19.49
N ALA A 217 7.01 -2.14 -20.22
CA ALA A 217 6.16 -1.12 -19.60
C ALA A 217 4.96 -1.74 -18.88
N LYS A 218 4.30 -2.73 -19.50
CA LYS A 218 3.19 -3.47 -18.86
C LYS A 218 3.61 -4.23 -17.62
N ALA A 219 4.81 -4.81 -17.61
CA ALA A 219 5.35 -5.52 -16.45
C ALA A 219 5.61 -4.55 -15.29
N VAL A 220 6.26 -3.41 -15.53
CA VAL A 220 6.52 -2.37 -14.52
C VAL A 220 5.21 -1.81 -13.96
N LEU A 221 4.23 -1.57 -14.84
CA LEU A 221 2.89 -1.11 -14.48
C LEU A 221 2.00 -2.19 -13.84
N ARG A 222 2.48 -3.44 -13.74
CA ARG A 222 1.74 -4.60 -13.20
C ARG A 222 0.37 -4.76 -13.85
N TRP A 223 0.33 -4.60 -15.17
CA TRP A 223 -0.90 -4.53 -15.96
C TRP A 223 -1.87 -5.70 -15.71
N ASP A 224 -1.32 -6.91 -15.56
CA ASP A 224 -2.05 -8.15 -15.32
C ASP A 224 -2.62 -8.26 -13.89
N GLN A 225 -2.06 -7.55 -12.92
CA GLN A 225 -2.49 -7.53 -11.52
C GLN A 225 -3.53 -6.44 -11.23
N GLN A 226 -3.72 -5.49 -12.14
CA GLN A 226 -4.64 -4.37 -11.95
C GLN A 226 -6.09 -4.78 -11.60
N PRO A 227 -6.70 -5.81 -12.23
CA PRO A 227 -8.03 -6.24 -11.83
C PRO A 227 -8.13 -6.58 -10.33
N ASP A 228 -7.11 -7.24 -9.78
CA ASP A 228 -7.04 -7.62 -8.37
C ASP A 228 -6.80 -6.40 -7.47
N PHE A 229 -5.91 -5.48 -7.87
CA PHE A 229 -5.73 -4.19 -7.17
C PHE A 229 -7.01 -3.37 -7.10
N LEU A 230 -7.79 -3.33 -8.19
CA LEU A 230 -9.06 -2.59 -8.24
C LEU A 230 -10.12 -3.16 -7.28
N THR A 231 -10.08 -4.46 -6.94
CA THR A 231 -10.99 -5.03 -5.93
C THR A 231 -10.66 -4.61 -4.50
N ARG A 232 -9.41 -4.24 -4.24
CA ARG A 232 -8.92 -3.77 -2.92
C ARG A 232 -8.89 -2.24 -2.81
N ALA A 233 -8.88 -1.55 -3.95
CA ALA A 233 -8.84 -0.10 -4.00
C ALA A 233 -10.09 0.52 -3.37
N GLN A 234 -9.87 1.55 -2.55
CA GLN A 234 -10.92 2.40 -2.00
C GLN A 234 -10.80 3.79 -2.61
N LEU A 235 -11.92 4.45 -2.90
CA LEU A 235 -11.91 5.82 -3.40
C LEU A 235 -11.46 6.79 -2.32
N TYR A 236 -10.90 7.93 -2.74
CA TYR A 236 -10.64 9.03 -1.83
C TYR A 236 -11.96 9.47 -1.15
N PRO A 237 -11.98 9.70 0.18
CA PRO A 237 -13.17 10.20 0.85
C PRO A 237 -13.57 11.56 0.30
N ILE A 238 -14.86 11.88 0.29
CA ILE A 238 -15.36 13.22 -0.04
C ILE A 238 -15.94 13.80 1.26
N PRO A 239 -15.10 14.30 2.18
CA PRO A 239 -15.56 14.85 3.44
C PRO A 239 -16.33 16.15 3.23
N ASP A 240 -17.22 16.48 4.17
CA ASP A 240 -17.71 17.85 4.31
C ASP A 240 -16.59 18.77 4.83
N ALA A 241 -16.80 20.09 4.75
CA ALA A 241 -15.77 21.07 5.13
C ALA A 241 -15.30 20.93 6.59
N ALA A 242 -16.19 20.52 7.50
CA ALA A 242 -15.86 20.35 8.91
C ALA A 242 -14.97 19.12 9.13
N THR A 243 -15.33 18.00 8.49
CA THR A 243 -14.54 16.76 8.53
C THR A 243 -13.18 16.96 7.86
N ASP A 244 -13.13 17.68 6.73
CA ASP A 244 -11.88 18.00 6.03
C ASP A 244 -10.94 18.84 6.91
N THR A 245 -11.48 19.87 7.58
CA THR A 245 -10.71 20.69 8.54
C THR A 245 -10.15 19.81 9.67
N ALA A 246 -10.99 18.94 10.25
CA ALA A 246 -10.56 18.03 11.32
C ALA A 246 -9.49 17.03 10.86
N MET A 247 -9.54 16.57 9.60
CA MET A 247 -8.50 15.73 9.00
C MET A 247 -7.18 16.50 8.85
N GLN A 248 -7.23 17.75 8.39
CA GLN A 248 -6.05 18.62 8.25
C GLN A 248 -5.41 18.96 9.61
N ASP A 249 -6.23 19.22 10.64
CA ASP A 249 -5.76 19.46 12.00
C ASP A 249 -5.04 18.23 12.57
N MET A 250 -5.62 17.04 12.40
CA MET A 250 -5.00 15.79 12.82
C MET A 250 -3.69 15.50 12.09
N TRP A 251 -3.63 15.78 10.78
CA TRP A 251 -2.41 15.66 10.00
C TRP A 251 -1.32 16.63 10.48
N THR A 252 -1.70 17.87 10.77
CA THR A 252 -0.78 18.90 11.30
C THR A 252 -0.26 18.52 12.68
N GLU A 253 -1.12 18.01 13.56
CA GLU A 253 -0.72 17.47 14.85
C GLU A 253 0.31 16.35 14.70
N MET A 254 0.07 15.43 13.76
CA MET A 254 0.99 14.32 13.46
C MET A 254 2.37 14.83 13.02
N LEU A 255 2.42 15.82 12.13
CA LEU A 255 3.69 16.38 11.65
C LEU A 255 4.53 17.04 12.76
N ASN A 256 3.89 17.50 13.83
CA ASN A 256 4.54 18.17 14.96
C ASN A 256 5.04 17.21 16.06
N GLN A 257 4.87 15.89 15.89
CA GLN A 257 5.48 14.87 16.75
C GLN A 257 6.90 14.51 16.29
#